data_AF-A0A455SXI5-F1
#
_entry.id   AF-A0A455SXI5-F1
#
_cell.length_a   1.000
_cell.length_b   1.000
_cell.length_c   1.000
_cell.angle_alpha   90.00
_cell.angle_beta   90.00
_cell.angle_gamma   90.00
#
_symmetry.space_group_name_H-M   'P 1'
#
loop_
_entity.id
_entity.type
_entity.pdbx_description
1 polymer ?
#
loop_
_entity_poly.entity_id
_entity_poly.type
_entity_poly.pdbx_seq_one_letter_code
_entity_poly.pdbx_strand_id
1 'polypeptide(L)'
;MSLDDLIAELKQTDAARALIEEGLRQGIEQGRQEGRQEGLQQGRQEGLHKARQRLLTTVSARFPHLYGLAAQVVARLDDFDALLLLLEQVVSLPDAEHLRAWLLSSLSASSVQPSSRPSVDGSQ
;
A
#
# COMPACT_ATOMS: atom_id res chain seq x y z
N MET A 1 -48.47 -26.21 13.28
CA MET A 1 -47.73 -25.07 12.71
C MET A 1 -46.26 -25.37 12.85
N SER A 2 -45.53 -25.46 11.74
CA SER A 2 -44.07 -25.69 11.72
C SER A 2 -43.32 -24.40 12.05
N LEU A 3 -42.06 -24.52 12.48
CA LEU A 3 -41.15 -23.38 12.61
C LEU A 3 -40.95 -22.68 11.26
N ASP A 4 -40.94 -23.44 10.16
CA ASP A 4 -40.81 -22.92 8.80
C ASP A 4 -42.03 -22.11 8.37
N ASP A 5 -43.23 -22.56 8.75
CA ASP A 5 -44.49 -21.84 8.49
C ASP A 5 -44.51 -20.50 9.23
N LEU A 6 -44.06 -20.50 10.49
CA LEU A 6 -43.97 -19.30 11.32
C LEU A 6 -42.95 -18.29 10.76
N ILE A 7 -41.80 -18.77 10.28
CA ILE A 7 -40.80 -17.91 9.63
C ILE A 7 -41.33 -17.34 8.31
N ALA A 8 -42.06 -18.13 7.53
CA ALA A 8 -42.67 -17.68 6.29
C ALA A 8 -43.72 -16.59 6.54
N GLU A 9 -44.53 -16.73 7.58
CA GLU A 9 -45.54 -15.75 7.97
C GLU A 9 -44.90 -14.47 8.52
N LEU A 10 -43.87 -14.59 9.37
CA LEU A 10 -43.10 -13.45 9.89
C LEU A 10 -42.44 -12.64 8.77
N LYS A 11 -41.88 -13.30 7.75
CA LYS A 11 -41.27 -12.62 6.58
C LYS A 11 -42.27 -11.79 5.77
N GLN A 12 -43.58 -12.05 5.89
CA GLN A 12 -44.61 -11.27 5.24
C GLN A 12 -44.99 -10.00 6.01
N THR A 13 -44.48 -9.82 7.23
CA THR A 13 -44.71 -8.61 8.02
C THR A 13 -43.85 -7.45 7.52
N ASP A 14 -44.36 -6.23 7.66
CA ASP A 14 -43.61 -5.01 7.31
C ASP A 14 -42.35 -4.84 8.17
N ALA A 15 -42.38 -5.29 9.42
CA ALA A 15 -41.23 -5.31 10.31
C ALA A 15 -40.10 -6.20 9.78
N ALA A 16 -40.43 -7.40 9.29
CA ALA A 16 -39.43 -8.29 8.71
C ALA A 16 -38.86 -7.74 7.40
N ARG A 17 -39.69 -7.10 6.55
CA ARG A 17 -39.20 -6.41 5.34
C ARG A 17 -38.23 -5.29 5.69
N ALA A 18 -38.58 -4.44 6.65
CA ALA A 18 -37.71 -3.36 7.10
C ALA A 18 -36.36 -3.88 7.64
N LEU A 19 -36.37 -4.97 8.43
CA LEU A 19 -35.14 -5.61 8.93
C LEU A 19 -34.29 -6.21 7.80
N ILE A 20 -34.92 -6.84 6.79
CA ILE A 20 -34.22 -7.38 5.63
C ILE A 20 -33.61 -6.26 4.79
N GLU A 21 -34.36 -5.18 4.54
CA GLU A 21 -33.88 -4.01 3.81
C GLU A 21 -32.71 -3.33 4.53
N GLU A 22 -32.80 -3.16 5.84
CA GLU A 22 -31.73 -2.58 6.65
C GLU A 22 -30.49 -3.49 6.63
N GLY A 23 -30.66 -4.80 6.83
CA GLY A 23 -29.56 -5.76 6.76
C GLY A 23 -28.89 -5.78 5.37
N LEU A 24 -29.67 -5.67 4.29
CA LEU A 24 -29.14 -5.59 2.94
C LEU A 24 -28.36 -4.28 2.72
N ARG A 25 -28.89 -3.15 3.18
CA ARG A 25 -28.21 -1.84 3.10
C ARG A 25 -26.89 -1.86 3.86
N GLN A 26 -26.89 -2.38 5.08
CA GLN A 26 -25.69 -2.53 5.90
C GLN A 26 -24.67 -3.44 5.23
N GLY A 27 -25.11 -4.61 4.73
CA GLY A 27 -24.24 -5.55 4.03
C GLY A 27 -23.62 -4.96 2.76
N ILE A 28 -24.39 -4.22 1.97
CA ILE A 28 -23.87 -3.52 0.79
C ILE A 28 -22.86 -2.44 1.18
N GLU A 29 -23.17 -1.59 2.17
CA GLU A 29 -22.26 -0.51 2.55
C GLU A 29 -20.97 -1.06 3.16
N GLN A 30 -21.05 -2.08 4.01
CA GLN A 30 -19.88 -2.76 4.56
C GLN A 30 -19.04 -3.41 3.45
N GLY A 31 -19.66 -4.22 2.57
CA GLY A 31 -18.94 -4.85 1.47
C GLY A 31 -18.29 -3.84 0.51
N ARG A 32 -18.96 -2.71 0.27
CA ARG A 32 -18.39 -1.61 -0.52
C ARG A 32 -17.17 -1.00 0.19
N GLN A 33 -17.25 -0.78 1.50
CA GLN A 33 -16.15 -0.20 2.29
C GLN A 33 -14.94 -1.12 2.34
N GLU A 34 -15.14 -2.40 2.65
CA GLU A 34 -14.09 -3.42 2.67
C GLU A 34 -13.44 -3.55 1.29
N GLY A 35 -14.24 -3.73 0.23
CA GLY A 35 -13.72 -3.85 -1.14
C GLY A 35 -12.92 -2.63 -1.60
N ARG A 36 -13.30 -1.40 -1.18
CA ARG A 36 -12.49 -0.20 -1.46
C ARG A 36 -11.17 -0.20 -0.71
N GLN A 37 -11.16 -0.59 0.55
CA GLN A 37 -9.93 -0.62 1.35
C GLN A 37 -8.95 -1.67 0.83
N GLU A 38 -9.43 -2.87 0.52
CA GLU A 38 -8.63 -3.93 -0.08
C GLU A 38 -8.08 -3.52 -1.44
N GLY A 39 -8.93 -2.98 -2.32
CA GLY A 39 -8.51 -2.52 -3.64
C GLY A 39 -7.45 -1.42 -3.58
N LEU A 40 -7.56 -0.47 -2.65
CA LEU A 40 -6.55 0.56 -2.44
C LEU A 40 -5.22 -0.02 -1.92
N GLN A 41 -5.29 -0.99 -1.00
CA GLN A 41 -4.08 -1.63 -0.47
C GLN A 41 -3.36 -2.45 -1.54
N GLN A 42 -4.10 -3.28 -2.29
CA GLN A 42 -3.56 -4.07 -3.40
C GLN A 42 -2.99 -3.15 -4.48
N GLY A 43 -3.71 -2.11 -4.89
CA GLY A 43 -3.24 -1.15 -5.89
C GLY A 43 -1.95 -0.45 -5.49
N ARG A 44 -1.79 -0.07 -4.21
CA ARG A 44 -0.54 0.51 -3.70
C ARG A 44 0.62 -0.50 -3.74
N GLN A 45 0.40 -1.74 -3.30
CA GLN A 45 1.43 -2.77 -3.31
C GLN A 45 1.87 -3.13 -4.74
N GLU A 46 0.92 -3.28 -5.66
CA GLU A 46 1.22 -3.50 -7.08
C GLU A 46 1.98 -2.32 -7.69
N GLY A 47 1.58 -1.09 -7.39
CA GLY A 47 2.26 0.13 -7.85
C GLY A 47 3.71 0.17 -7.40
N LEU A 48 3.97 -0.08 -6.11
CA LEU A 48 5.32 -0.20 -5.57
C LEU A 48 6.10 -1.30 -6.30
N HIS A 49 5.54 -2.50 -6.44
CA HIS A 49 6.22 -3.60 -7.12
C HIS A 49 6.62 -3.26 -8.56
N LYS A 50 5.69 -2.68 -9.34
CA LYS A 50 5.93 -2.27 -10.73
C LYS A 50 6.99 -1.16 -10.81
N ALA A 51 6.98 -0.19 -9.90
CA ALA A 51 8.00 0.86 -9.82
C ALA A 51 9.39 0.29 -9.51
N ARG A 52 9.50 -0.61 -8.53
CA ARG A 52 10.74 -1.31 -8.18
C ARG A 52 11.31 -2.07 -9.40
N GLN A 53 10.46 -2.82 -10.11
CA GLN A 53 10.88 -3.55 -11.31
C GLN A 53 11.36 -2.61 -12.43
N ARG A 54 10.62 -1.52 -12.68
CA ARG A 54 10.97 -0.51 -13.70
C ARG A 54 12.35 0.09 -13.42
N LEU A 55 12.59 0.45 -12.17
CA LEU A 55 13.87 1.00 -11.70
C LEU A 55 15.01 0.01 -11.91
N LEU A 56 14.88 -1.22 -11.44
CA LEU A 56 15.94 -2.23 -11.58
C LEU A 56 16.23 -2.57 -13.04
N THR A 57 15.19 -2.63 -13.88
CA THR A 57 15.37 -2.81 -15.33
C THR A 57 16.13 -1.65 -15.96
N THR A 58 15.81 -0.42 -15.56
CA THR A 58 16.50 0.79 -16.06
C THR A 58 17.96 0.84 -15.61
N VAL A 59 18.24 0.49 -14.34
CA VAL A 59 19.61 0.38 -13.82
C VAL A 59 20.37 -0.72 -14.56
N SER A 60 19.78 -1.89 -14.77
CA SER A 60 20.42 -2.99 -15.49
C SER A 60 20.78 -2.62 -16.93
N ALA A 61 19.99 -1.76 -17.58
CA ALA A 61 20.24 -1.34 -18.95
C ALA A 61 21.35 -0.29 -19.06
N ARG A 62 21.44 0.64 -18.10
CA ARG A 62 22.40 1.76 -18.15
C ARG A 62 23.68 1.50 -17.38
N PHE A 63 23.56 0.91 -16.19
CA PHE A 63 24.64 0.72 -15.23
C PHE A 63 24.59 -0.72 -14.67
N PRO A 64 24.87 -1.76 -15.48
CA PRO A 64 24.69 -3.16 -15.08
C PRO A 64 25.42 -3.52 -13.78
N HIS A 65 26.61 -2.97 -13.57
CA HIS A 65 27.44 -3.20 -12.38
C HIS A 65 26.86 -2.60 -11.08
N LEU A 66 25.84 -1.74 -11.17
CA LEU A 66 25.15 -1.17 -10.01
C LEU A 66 23.87 -1.92 -9.65
N TYR A 67 23.45 -2.93 -10.42
CA TYR A 67 22.20 -3.66 -10.18
C TYR A 67 22.11 -4.20 -8.75
N GLY A 68 23.18 -4.83 -8.26
CA GLY A 68 23.20 -5.41 -6.91
C GLY A 68 23.06 -4.37 -5.79
N LEU A 69 23.60 -3.17 -5.98
CA LEU A 69 23.46 -2.07 -5.03
C LEU A 69 22.05 -1.46 -5.10
N ALA A 70 21.55 -1.22 -6.31
CA ALA A 70 20.19 -0.71 -6.52
C ALA A 70 19.13 -1.65 -5.96
N ALA A 71 19.27 -2.97 -6.13
CA ALA A 71 18.38 -3.98 -5.57
C ALA A 71 18.30 -3.87 -4.03
N GLN A 72 19.42 -3.65 -3.36
CA GLN A 72 19.46 -3.46 -1.90
C GLN A 72 18.76 -2.18 -1.46
N VAL A 73 18.95 -1.07 -2.18
CA VAL A 73 18.26 0.19 -1.89
C VAL A 73 16.76 0.05 -2.08
N VAL A 74 16.34 -0.43 -3.24
CA VAL A 74 14.93 -0.53 -3.65
C VAL A 74 14.12 -1.48 -2.76
N ALA A 75 14.75 -2.55 -2.24
CA ALA A 75 14.12 -3.48 -1.31
C ALA A 75 13.75 -2.82 0.04
N ARG A 76 14.38 -1.69 0.40
CA ARG A 76 14.14 -0.96 1.66
C ARG A 76 13.19 0.23 1.48
N LEU A 77 12.85 0.58 0.25
CA LEU A 77 11.99 1.72 -0.07
C LEU A 77 10.55 1.27 -0.20
N ASP A 78 9.71 1.59 0.79
CA ASP A 78 8.25 1.35 0.75
C ASP A 78 7.45 2.58 0.29
N ASP A 79 8.15 3.63 -0.14
CA ASP A 79 7.55 4.87 -0.62
C ASP A 79 7.59 4.96 -2.16
N PHE A 80 6.43 5.22 -2.75
CA PHE A 80 6.28 5.23 -4.21
C PHE A 80 6.95 6.45 -4.85
N ASP A 81 6.86 7.62 -4.21
CA ASP A 81 7.44 8.86 -4.73
C ASP A 81 8.98 8.79 -4.68
N ALA A 82 9.55 8.22 -3.62
CA ALA A 82 10.98 7.95 -3.51
C ALA A 82 11.49 7.03 -4.63
N LEU A 83 10.72 6.00 -4.99
CA LEU A 83 11.07 5.12 -6.12
C LEU A 83 11.04 5.85 -7.46
N LEU A 84 10.05 6.73 -7.68
CA LEU A 84 9.96 7.52 -8.91
C LEU A 84 11.09 8.56 -9.02
N LEU A 85 11.40 9.25 -7.93
CA LEU A 85 12.54 10.17 -7.87
C LEU A 85 13.85 9.44 -8.18
N LEU A 86 14.06 8.24 -7.61
CA LEU A 86 15.23 7.45 -7.92
C LEU A 86 15.26 7.02 -9.39
N LEU A 87 14.14 6.61 -9.96
CA LEU A 87 14.06 6.30 -11.40
C LEU A 87 14.44 7.51 -12.27
N GLU A 88 13.98 8.71 -11.92
CA GLU A 88 14.36 9.95 -12.59
C GLU A 88 15.87 10.21 -12.50
N GLN A 89 16.49 9.97 -11.34
CA GLN A 89 17.94 10.09 -11.16
C GLN A 89 18.72 9.09 -12.01
N VAL A 90 18.26 7.83 -12.09
CA VAL A 90 18.90 6.82 -12.95
C VAL A 90 18.87 7.25 -14.43
N VAL A 91 17.80 7.93 -14.85
CA VAL A 91 17.65 8.41 -16.24
C VAL A 91 18.44 9.71 -16.50
N SER A 92 18.52 10.61 -15.53
CA SER A 92 19.14 11.93 -15.71
C SER A 92 20.65 11.94 -15.47
N LEU A 93 21.16 11.08 -14.56
CA LEU A 93 22.57 11.09 -14.20
C LEU A 93 23.46 10.60 -15.36
N PRO A 94 24.56 11.32 -15.66
CA PRO A 94 25.40 11.05 -16.83
C PRO A 94 26.27 9.80 -16.67
N ASP A 95 26.62 9.42 -15.44
CA ASP A 95 27.53 8.31 -15.17
C ASP A 95 27.18 7.50 -13.91
N ALA A 96 27.85 6.36 -13.80
CA ALA A 96 27.62 5.39 -12.75
C ALA A 96 28.14 5.85 -11.37
N GLU A 97 29.19 6.67 -11.30
CA GLU A 97 29.78 7.07 -10.03
C GLU A 97 28.85 8.01 -9.27
N HIS A 98 28.22 8.96 -9.96
CA HIS A 98 27.22 9.83 -9.35
C HIS A 98 26.01 9.04 -8.84
N LEU A 99 25.52 8.08 -9.64
CA LEU A 99 24.42 7.22 -9.20
C LEU A 99 24.82 6.35 -8.00
N ARG A 100 26.04 5.79 -8.01
CA ARG A 100 26.57 5.00 -6.90
C ARG A 100 26.66 5.81 -5.60
N ALA A 101 27.22 7.02 -5.66
CA ALA A 101 27.34 7.91 -4.51
C ALA A 101 25.96 8.23 -3.92
N TRP A 102 24.98 8.52 -4.77
CA TRP A 102 23.61 8.76 -4.36
C TRP A 102 22.98 7.52 -3.69
N LEU A 103 23.10 6.33 -4.31
CA LEU A 103 22.57 5.08 -3.74
C LEU A 103 23.16 4.78 -2.36
N LEU A 104 24.47 4.96 -2.18
CA LEU A 104 25.13 4.77 -0.88
C LEU A 104 24.65 5.77 0.19
N SER A 105 24.39 7.02 -0.21
CA SER A 105 23.84 8.04 0.70
C SER A 105 22.43 7.63 1.19
N SER A 106 21.60 7.07 0.32
CA SER A 106 20.25 6.61 0.67
C SER A 106 20.25 5.42 1.64
N LEU A 107 21.25 4.53 1.56
CA LEU A 107 21.45 3.44 2.51
C LEU A 107 21.85 3.95 3.89
N SER A 108 22.66 5.02 3.93
CA SER A 108 23.21 5.60 5.16
C SER A 108 22.19 6.47 5.89
N ALA A 109 21.33 7.19 5.16
CA ALA A 109 20.24 7.97 5.75
C ALA A 109 19.17 7.07 6.39
N SER A 110 18.97 5.86 5.85
CA SER A 110 17.99 4.89 6.35
C SER A 110 18.42 4.12 7.61
N SER A 111 19.64 4.33 8.14
CA SER A 111 20.14 3.67 9.36
C SER A 111 20.06 4.56 10.62
N VAL A 112 19.56 5.79 10.49
CA VAL A 112 19.40 6.72 11.63
C VAL A 112 17.92 7.07 11.81
N GLN A 113 17.17 6.18 12.47
CA GLN A 113 16.09 6.58 13.38
C GLN A 113 15.92 5.53 14.47
N PRO A 114 16.18 5.90 15.73
CA PRO A 114 15.25 5.54 16.79
C PRO A 114 14.85 6.74 17.64
N SER A 115 13.55 6.77 18.03
CA SER A 115 12.92 7.61 19.08
C SER A 115 12.94 9.14 18.85
N SER A 116 11.83 9.86 18.94
CA SER A 116 10.89 9.87 20.06
C SER A 116 9.53 10.44 19.63
N ARG A 117 8.44 9.71 19.91
CA ARG A 117 7.14 10.37 20.15
C ARG A 117 7.21 10.96 21.57
N PRO A 118 6.92 12.24 21.80
CA PRO A 118 6.43 12.64 23.10
C PRO A 118 4.96 12.19 23.17
N SER A 119 4.72 11.14 23.94
CA SER A 119 3.41 10.90 24.53
C SER A 119 3.10 12.08 25.44
N VAL A 120 2.29 13.03 24.97
CA VAL A 120 1.63 13.98 25.87
C VAL A 120 0.42 13.25 26.43
N ASP A 121 0.71 12.48 27.48
CA ASP A 121 -0.27 12.04 28.46
C ASP A 121 -0.67 13.25 29.32
N GLY A 122 -1.95 13.29 29.68
CA GLY A 122 -2.58 14.40 30.37
C GLY A 122 -2.00 14.59 31.77
N SER A 123 -1.83 15.84 32.16
CA SER A 123 -1.74 16.27 33.56
C SER A 123 -1.89 17.79 33.62
N GLN A 124 -3.14 18.25 33.75
CA GLN A 124 -3.63 19.20 34.76
C GLN A 124 -4.98 19.77 34.35
#